data_AF-A0A6J7RVJ1-F1
#
_entry.id   AF-A0A6J7RVJ1-F1
#
_cell.length_a   1.000
_cell.length_b   1.000
_cell.length_c   1.000
_cell.angle_alpha   90.00
_cell.angle_beta   90.00
_cell.angle_gamma   90.00
#
_symmetry.space_group_name_H-M   'P 1'
#
loop_
_entity.id
_entity.type
_entity.pdbx_description
1 polymer ?
#
loop_
_entity_poly.entity_id
_entity_poly.type
_entity_poly.pdbx_seq_one_letter_code
_entity_poly.pdbx_strand_id
1 'polypeptide(L)'
;MRRLAPNPESESSSDEASQVSRARLLNRAIESAIVQAKKDASGREKGAPLPPAAIRPLLNFVRLPTAASRRVIEVLESDEQFRTRVAGSLSEDDLGRGSWLFLHRPDGWSEELDLLIAAAAEEEAEETAGLLDRTAERRLAQAEEMVARLKGELAEALDASQAALEALAVERATSLEVQGEQGELQEQVQRLEQERQHAVRSMKEAEKRAAVRLEESRQAASRAEADAQQIAELEAQLSLAQSSAAEQAVADQAPSGEPTTEDPAAKSSHPTATSPWEGVDPTRIEAAVRQAALAASLLGEQLAVVAQSVAPAVARLKVQAELALESSDGDRHTDSILELSRDSHSSDGDSGSSAHRPPRRTPLRLLRGVIDGSPEGVEQLLFTPQVILIADGYNISMEAWPQLDGSAQRSSLLNMLSALQARTSALVHVVFDGEGTGSRPAVGAPLAVRVHFSKAEVEADDLILEMVAGLPTDQPVVVVSSDRRVQDGARRLGANVVSSGQLLALTRNS
;
A
#
# COMPACT_ATOMS: atom_id res chain seq x y z
N MET A 1 -4.70 42.74 -42.97
CA MET A 1 -3.30 43.11 -43.22
C MET A 1 -2.92 44.31 -42.36
N ARG A 2 -2.61 44.08 -41.08
CA ARG A 2 -1.94 45.07 -40.22
C ARG A 2 -0.45 44.79 -40.36
N ARG A 3 0.31 45.71 -40.96
CA ARG A 3 1.78 45.66 -40.92
C ARG A 3 2.17 45.77 -39.45
N LEU A 4 2.79 44.72 -38.90
CA LEU A 4 3.52 44.82 -37.64
C LEU A 4 4.53 45.96 -37.81
N ALA A 5 4.46 46.95 -36.93
CA ALA A 5 5.53 47.93 -36.81
C ALA A 5 6.82 47.17 -36.40
N PRO A 6 7.99 47.51 -36.97
CA PRO A 6 9.26 46.91 -36.54
C PRO A 6 9.48 47.19 -35.05
N ASN A 7 9.84 46.15 -34.30
CA ASN A 7 10.07 46.22 -32.86
C ASN A 7 11.31 47.09 -32.60
N PRO A 8 11.28 48.15 -31.77
CA PRO A 8 12.47 48.97 -31.49
C PRO A 8 13.63 48.17 -30.85
N GLU A 9 13.34 47.01 -30.27
CA GLU A 9 14.36 46.09 -29.73
C GLU A 9 15.19 45.41 -30.83
N SER A 10 14.63 45.19 -32.04
CA SER A 10 15.41 44.58 -33.13
C SER A 10 16.44 45.53 -33.72
N GLU A 11 16.16 46.84 -33.72
CA GLU A 11 17.13 47.85 -34.16
C GLU A 11 18.28 47.99 -33.14
N SER A 12 17.97 48.05 -31.84
CA SER A 12 19.02 48.10 -30.79
C SER A 12 19.87 46.83 -30.73
N SER A 13 19.27 45.65 -30.97
CA SER A 13 20.00 44.38 -31.01
C SER A 13 20.87 44.25 -32.26
N SER A 14 20.42 44.78 -33.39
CA SER A 14 21.19 44.82 -34.63
C SER A 14 22.40 45.76 -34.50
N ASP A 15 22.19 46.92 -33.87
CA ASP A 15 23.24 47.91 -33.67
C ASP A 15 24.30 47.42 -32.65
N GLU A 16 23.88 46.74 -31.57
CA GLU A 16 24.80 46.09 -30.64
C GLU A 16 25.57 44.92 -31.28
N ALA A 17 24.93 44.10 -32.11
CA ALA A 17 25.58 43.02 -32.84
C ALA A 17 26.64 43.58 -33.81
N SER A 18 26.29 44.61 -34.57
CA SER A 18 27.21 45.32 -35.46
C SER A 18 28.43 45.90 -34.72
N GLN A 19 28.23 46.44 -33.51
CA GLN A 19 29.34 46.93 -32.67
C GLN A 19 30.26 45.79 -32.17
N VAL A 20 29.71 44.61 -31.88
CA VAL A 20 30.50 43.44 -31.48
C VAL A 20 31.30 42.90 -32.68
N SER A 21 30.68 42.78 -33.86
CA SER A 21 31.36 42.34 -35.08
C SER A 21 32.43 43.35 -35.51
N ARG A 22 32.18 44.65 -35.37
CA ARG A 22 33.18 45.73 -35.53
C ARG A 22 34.37 45.53 -34.60
N ALA A 23 34.14 45.27 -33.32
CA ALA A 23 35.22 45.05 -32.36
C ALA A 23 36.05 43.78 -32.66
N ARG A 24 35.43 42.72 -33.18
CA ARG A 24 36.12 41.50 -33.61
C ARG A 24 36.94 41.72 -34.88
N LEU A 25 36.36 42.37 -35.89
CA LEU A 25 37.05 42.71 -37.14
C LEU A 25 38.28 43.61 -36.89
N LEU A 26 38.17 44.51 -35.92
CA LEU A 26 39.24 45.42 -35.50
C LEU A 26 40.19 44.84 -34.44
N ASN A 27 40.06 43.56 -34.08
CA ASN A 27 40.81 42.99 -32.96
C ASN A 27 42.33 43.11 -33.13
N ARG A 28 42.86 43.00 -34.36
CA ARG A 28 44.29 43.18 -34.65
C ARG A 28 44.75 44.63 -34.47
N ALA A 29 43.95 45.61 -34.85
CA ALA A 29 44.22 47.02 -34.54
C ALA A 29 44.20 47.28 -33.03
N ILE A 30 43.26 46.68 -32.30
CA ILE A 30 43.12 46.81 -30.84
C ILE A 30 44.33 46.20 -30.11
N GLU A 31 44.74 44.99 -30.50
CA GLU A 31 45.94 44.31 -29.97
C GLU A 31 47.18 45.17 -30.22
N SER A 32 47.35 45.67 -31.45
CA SER A 32 48.47 46.53 -31.85
C SER A 32 48.49 47.85 -31.06
N ALA A 33 47.31 48.43 -30.78
CA ALA A 33 47.19 49.62 -29.96
C ALA A 33 47.63 49.40 -28.50
N ILE A 34 47.29 48.25 -27.90
CA ILE A 34 47.77 47.91 -26.55
C ILE A 34 49.28 47.67 -26.54
N VAL A 35 49.82 46.98 -27.55
CA VAL A 35 51.27 46.75 -27.67
C VAL A 35 52.00 48.08 -27.80
N GLN A 36 51.53 48.98 -28.66
CA GLN A 36 52.11 50.31 -28.83
C GLN A 36 51.98 51.15 -27.55
N ALA A 37 50.84 51.13 -26.87
CA ALA A 37 50.66 51.86 -25.61
C ALA A 37 51.54 51.31 -24.47
N LYS A 38 51.82 49.99 -24.44
CA LYS A 38 52.81 49.39 -23.53
C LYS A 38 54.24 49.84 -23.88
N LYS A 39 54.58 49.96 -25.16
CA LYS A 39 55.86 50.49 -25.63
C LYS A 39 56.04 51.95 -25.18
N ASP A 40 55.03 52.79 -25.43
CA ASP A 40 54.98 54.20 -25.01
C ASP A 40 55.11 54.34 -23.47
N ALA A 41 54.46 53.47 -22.70
CA ALA A 41 54.56 53.45 -21.23
C ALA A 41 55.93 53.01 -20.70
N SER A 42 56.65 52.16 -21.43
CA SER A 42 57.94 51.59 -21.01
C SER A 42 59.11 52.58 -21.10
N GLY A 43 58.94 53.73 -21.75
CA GLY A 43 59.93 54.81 -21.82
C GLY A 43 61.27 54.42 -22.47
N ARG A 44 61.33 53.31 -23.20
CA ARG A 44 62.58 52.77 -23.80
C ARG A 44 63.15 53.62 -24.93
N GLU A 45 62.36 54.53 -25.51
CA GLU A 45 62.79 55.49 -26.53
C GLU A 45 62.86 56.91 -25.92
N LYS A 46 64.02 57.59 -26.05
CA LYS A 46 64.19 58.99 -25.59
C LYS A 46 63.26 59.91 -26.37
N GLY A 47 62.31 60.55 -25.68
CA GLY A 47 61.32 61.46 -26.28
C GLY A 47 60.00 60.79 -26.69
N ALA A 48 59.75 59.54 -26.28
CA ALA A 48 58.50 58.84 -26.57
C ALA A 48 57.29 59.57 -25.95
N PRO A 49 56.22 59.80 -26.73
CA PRO A 49 54.99 60.41 -26.23
C PRO A 49 54.31 59.50 -25.19
N LEU A 50 53.66 60.11 -24.20
CA LEU A 50 52.91 59.39 -23.18
C LEU A 50 51.70 58.67 -23.79
N PRO A 51 51.35 57.45 -23.34
CA PRO A 51 50.15 56.77 -23.82
C PRO A 51 48.88 57.56 -23.45
N PRO A 52 47.82 57.52 -24.28
CA PRO A 52 46.56 58.19 -24.01
C PRO A 52 45.97 57.80 -22.66
N ALA A 53 45.49 58.78 -21.89
CA ALA A 53 45.02 58.57 -20.51
C ALA A 53 43.91 57.51 -20.40
N ALA A 54 43.05 57.41 -21.41
CA ALA A 54 41.93 56.46 -21.46
C ALA A 54 42.37 54.99 -21.68
N ILE A 55 43.56 54.73 -22.24
CA ILE A 55 44.08 53.37 -22.48
C ILE A 55 44.94 52.88 -21.31
N ARG A 56 45.51 53.78 -20.50
CA ARG A 56 46.40 53.42 -19.36
C ARG A 56 45.80 52.38 -18.41
N PRO A 57 44.52 52.44 -18.00
CA PRO A 57 43.92 51.42 -17.13
C PRO A 57 43.81 50.04 -17.79
N LEU A 58 43.80 49.99 -19.13
CA LEU A 58 43.58 48.77 -19.91
C LEU A 58 44.88 47.97 -20.15
N LEU A 59 46.05 48.54 -19.87
CA LEU A 59 47.36 47.93 -20.13
C LEU A 59 47.64 46.69 -19.27
N ASN A 60 46.98 46.59 -18.11
CA ASN A 60 47.18 45.50 -17.16
C ASN A 60 46.32 44.26 -17.48
N PHE A 61 45.40 44.36 -18.44
CA PHE A 61 44.57 43.21 -18.83
C PHE A 61 45.37 42.24 -19.69
N VAL A 62 45.28 40.95 -19.35
CA VAL A 62 45.84 39.85 -20.16
C VAL A 62 44.95 39.58 -21.38
N ARG A 63 43.63 39.73 -21.22
CA ARG A 63 42.62 39.65 -22.29
C ARG A 63 41.63 40.80 -22.10
N LEU A 64 41.36 41.55 -23.16
CA LEU A 64 40.47 42.71 -23.12
C LEU A 64 39.00 42.26 -23.12
N PRO A 65 38.18 42.69 -22.15
CA PRO A 65 36.72 42.57 -22.23
C PRO A 65 36.14 43.39 -23.39
N THR A 66 34.98 43.03 -23.92
CA THR A 66 34.33 43.71 -25.07
C THR A 66 34.13 45.22 -24.84
N ALA A 67 33.76 45.61 -23.62
CA ALA A 67 33.63 47.02 -23.24
C ALA A 67 34.98 47.78 -23.27
N ALA A 68 36.09 47.10 -22.98
CA ALA A 68 37.43 47.67 -23.08
C ALA A 68 37.89 47.80 -24.54
N SER A 69 37.54 46.83 -25.39
CA SER A 69 37.78 46.90 -26.84
C SER A 69 37.12 48.11 -27.48
N ARG A 70 35.85 48.39 -27.13
CA ARG A 70 35.14 49.62 -27.56
C ARG A 70 35.88 50.88 -27.14
N ARG A 71 36.38 50.91 -25.91
CA ARG A 71 37.13 52.06 -25.39
C ARG A 71 38.46 52.29 -26.13
N VAL A 72 39.13 51.22 -26.56
CA VAL A 72 40.36 51.33 -27.37
C VAL A 72 40.02 51.89 -28.76
N ILE A 73 38.93 51.42 -29.39
CA ILE A 73 38.45 51.94 -30.68
C ILE A 73 38.15 53.45 -30.59
N GLU A 74 37.41 53.89 -29.57
CA GLU A 74 37.08 55.31 -29.35
C GLU A 74 38.34 56.19 -29.24
N VAL A 75 39.40 55.68 -28.61
CA VAL A 75 40.66 56.40 -28.47
C VAL A 75 41.42 56.45 -29.80
N LEU A 76 41.46 55.35 -30.55
CA LEU A 76 42.05 55.35 -31.90
C LEU A 76 41.28 56.26 -32.87
N GLU A 77 39.98 56.44 -32.68
CA GLU A 77 39.17 57.38 -33.46
C GLU A 77 39.48 58.83 -33.12
N SER A 78 39.61 59.13 -31.83
CA SER A 78 39.78 60.50 -31.31
C SER A 78 41.22 61.02 -31.36
N ASP A 79 42.22 60.13 -31.24
CA ASP A 79 43.65 60.48 -31.18
C ASP A 79 44.37 60.04 -32.46
N GLU A 80 44.48 60.98 -33.41
CA GLU A 80 45.17 60.75 -34.69
C GLU A 80 46.66 60.47 -34.52
N GLN A 81 47.35 61.19 -33.63
CA GLN A 81 48.78 60.99 -33.42
C GLN A 81 49.10 59.60 -32.87
N PHE A 82 48.26 59.12 -31.95
CA PHE A 82 48.36 57.76 -31.44
C PHE A 82 48.01 56.74 -32.53
N ARG A 83 46.92 56.94 -33.29
CA ARG A 83 46.55 56.05 -34.40
C ARG A 83 47.65 55.90 -35.46
N THR A 84 48.30 56.99 -35.88
CA THR A 84 49.42 56.93 -36.85
C THR A 84 50.63 56.17 -36.30
N ARG A 85 50.92 56.27 -34.99
CA ARG A 85 51.98 55.47 -34.35
C ARG A 85 51.62 53.98 -34.30
N VAL A 86 50.36 53.67 -34.02
CA VAL A 86 49.85 52.29 -34.01
C VAL A 86 49.87 51.69 -35.42
N ALA A 87 49.51 52.48 -36.43
CA ALA A 87 49.58 52.07 -37.84
C ALA A 87 51.02 51.70 -38.24
N GLY A 88 52.01 52.51 -37.82
CA GLY A 88 53.43 52.16 -37.89
C GLY A 88 53.87 51.61 -39.25
N SER A 89 54.79 50.65 -39.24
CA SER A 89 55.22 49.90 -40.45
C SER A 89 54.45 48.58 -40.63
N LEU A 90 53.26 48.44 -40.04
CA LEU A 90 52.47 47.22 -40.14
C LEU A 90 51.83 47.13 -41.52
N SER A 91 51.94 45.96 -42.15
CA SER A 91 51.34 45.71 -43.46
C SER A 91 49.85 45.35 -43.33
N GLU A 92 49.15 45.35 -44.46
CA GLU A 92 47.78 44.86 -44.53
C GLU A 92 47.67 43.39 -44.14
N ASP A 93 48.67 42.57 -44.45
CA ASP A 93 48.72 41.15 -44.08
C ASP A 93 48.88 40.95 -42.56
N ASP A 94 49.58 41.87 -41.88
CA ASP A 94 49.78 41.81 -40.42
C ASP A 94 48.51 42.18 -39.65
N LEU A 95 47.72 43.12 -40.19
CA LEU A 95 46.54 43.68 -39.53
C LEU A 95 45.23 43.03 -40.00
N GLY A 96 45.19 42.52 -41.23
CA GLY A 96 43.95 42.20 -41.93
C GLY A 96 43.22 43.47 -42.41
N ARG A 97 42.44 43.32 -43.48
CA ARG A 97 41.81 44.44 -44.23
C ARG A 97 41.07 45.43 -43.34
N GLY A 98 40.18 44.97 -42.46
CA GLY A 98 39.36 45.86 -41.62
C GLY A 98 40.18 46.68 -40.61
N SER A 99 41.14 46.05 -39.93
CA SER A 99 42.05 46.74 -39.01
C SER A 99 43.00 47.70 -39.74
N TRP A 100 43.45 47.35 -40.94
CA TRP A 100 44.30 48.20 -41.78
C TRP A 100 43.55 49.44 -42.28
N LEU A 101 42.33 49.28 -42.81
CA LEU A 101 41.46 50.40 -43.24
C LEU A 101 41.19 51.37 -42.10
N PHE A 102 40.91 50.85 -40.91
CA PHE A 102 40.64 51.67 -39.72
C PHE A 102 41.84 52.51 -39.27
N LEU A 103 43.05 51.97 -39.38
CA LEU A 103 44.29 52.64 -38.95
C LEU A 103 44.85 53.61 -40.01
N HIS A 104 44.88 53.20 -41.29
CA HIS A 104 45.52 53.96 -42.37
C HIS A 104 44.59 54.96 -43.08
N ARG A 105 43.27 54.73 -43.02
CA ARG A 105 42.23 55.62 -43.57
C ARG A 105 42.48 56.16 -45.00
N PRO A 106 42.74 55.29 -46.00
CA PRO A 106 42.82 55.70 -47.41
C PRO A 106 41.48 56.26 -47.91
N ASP A 107 41.45 56.90 -49.08
CA ASP A 107 40.19 57.39 -49.67
C ASP A 107 39.14 56.26 -49.77
N GLY A 108 37.92 56.52 -49.28
CA GLY A 108 36.83 55.53 -49.25
C GLY A 108 36.89 54.50 -48.11
N TRP A 109 37.84 54.61 -47.16
CA TRP A 109 38.04 53.62 -46.09
C TRP A 109 36.79 53.34 -45.25
N SER A 110 35.95 54.35 -44.98
CA SER A 110 34.80 54.22 -44.10
C SER A 110 33.71 53.36 -44.74
N GLU A 111 33.42 53.59 -46.02
CA GLU A 111 32.41 52.83 -46.77
C GLU A 111 32.82 51.37 -46.90
N GLU A 112 34.09 51.11 -47.20
CA GLU A 112 34.62 49.75 -47.30
C GLU A 112 34.63 49.03 -45.94
N LEU A 113 35.02 49.73 -44.86
CA LEU A 113 35.00 49.17 -43.52
C LEU A 113 33.57 48.85 -43.06
N ASP A 114 32.60 49.73 -43.34
CA ASP A 114 31.20 49.49 -42.99
C ASP A 114 30.63 48.28 -43.75
N LEU A 115 31.01 48.08 -45.02
CA LEU A 115 30.65 46.88 -45.78
C LEU A 115 31.25 45.60 -45.17
N LEU A 116 32.51 45.63 -44.73
CA LEU A 116 33.15 44.50 -44.08
C LEU A 116 32.52 44.18 -42.72
N ILE A 117 32.13 45.20 -41.95
CA ILE A 117 31.43 45.01 -40.67
C ILE A 117 30.04 44.40 -40.92
N ALA A 118 29.31 44.89 -41.92
CA ALA A 118 28.00 44.35 -42.27
C ALA A 118 28.08 42.88 -42.71
N ALA A 119 29.06 42.55 -43.57
CA ALA A 119 29.28 41.17 -44.02
C ALA A 119 29.65 40.23 -42.85
N ALA A 120 30.52 40.68 -41.93
CA ALA A 120 30.88 39.91 -40.74
C ALA A 120 29.69 39.72 -39.78
N ALA A 121 28.84 40.74 -39.63
CA ALA A 121 27.65 40.65 -38.80
C ALA A 121 26.61 39.67 -39.37
N GLU A 122 26.46 39.63 -40.70
CA GLU A 122 25.57 38.69 -41.39
C GLU A 122 26.04 37.24 -41.24
N GLU A 123 27.33 36.97 -41.44
CA GLU A 123 27.92 35.63 -41.24
C GLU A 123 27.74 35.13 -39.80
N GLU A 124 28.00 36.00 -38.81
CA GLU A 124 27.78 35.66 -37.39
C GLU A 124 26.29 35.42 -37.06
N ALA A 125 25.38 36.16 -37.68
CA ALA A 125 23.94 35.96 -37.52
C ALA A 125 23.49 34.62 -38.10
N GLU A 126 24.01 34.23 -39.27
CA GLU A 126 23.75 32.91 -39.87
C GLU A 126 24.30 31.76 -39.02
N GLU A 127 25.52 31.89 -38.50
CA GLU A 127 26.12 30.89 -37.61
C GLU A 127 25.32 30.73 -36.32
N THR A 128 24.93 31.84 -35.69
CA THR A 128 24.15 31.81 -34.45
C THR A 128 22.75 31.25 -34.68
N ALA A 129 22.09 31.62 -35.78
CA ALA A 129 20.83 31.01 -36.19
C ALA A 129 20.97 29.50 -36.40
N GLY A 130 22.00 29.05 -37.13
CA GLY A 130 22.27 27.64 -37.34
C GLY A 130 22.58 26.86 -36.05
N LEU A 131 23.25 27.48 -35.07
CA LEU A 131 23.45 26.88 -33.75
C LEU A 131 22.14 26.76 -32.98
N LEU A 132 21.32 27.82 -32.98
CA LEU A 132 20.02 27.82 -32.31
C LEU A 132 19.10 26.75 -32.91
N ASP A 133 19.02 26.65 -34.23
CA ASP A 133 18.23 25.64 -34.93
C ASP A 133 18.67 24.24 -34.54
N ARG A 134 19.98 23.93 -34.59
CA ARG A 134 20.51 22.62 -34.15
C ARG A 134 20.19 22.34 -32.68
N THR A 135 20.23 23.34 -31.81
CA THR A 135 19.85 23.14 -30.40
C THR A 135 18.36 22.92 -30.23
N ALA A 136 17.52 23.56 -31.04
CA ALA A 136 16.08 23.36 -31.05
C ALA A 136 15.71 21.96 -31.56
N GLU A 137 16.33 21.51 -32.66
CA GLU A 137 16.17 20.16 -33.20
C GLU A 137 16.58 19.09 -32.18
N ARG A 138 17.71 19.27 -31.49
CA ARG A 138 18.14 18.35 -30.43
C ARG A 138 17.16 18.30 -29.26
N ARG A 139 16.63 19.45 -28.84
CA ARG A 139 15.62 19.52 -27.76
C ARG A 139 14.32 18.82 -28.19
N LEU A 140 13.90 19.00 -29.44
CA LEU A 140 12.72 18.34 -29.99
C LEU A 140 12.92 16.82 -30.03
N ALA A 141 14.05 16.34 -30.53
CA ALA A 141 14.38 14.91 -30.56
C ALA A 141 14.38 14.29 -29.14
N GLN A 142 14.97 14.99 -28.16
CA GLN A 142 14.95 14.55 -26.75
C GLN A 142 13.53 14.49 -26.18
N ALA A 143 12.69 15.47 -26.51
CA ALA A 143 11.30 15.49 -26.07
C ALA A 143 10.50 14.36 -26.71
N GLU A 144 10.70 14.08 -28.01
CA GLU A 144 10.05 12.97 -28.70
C GLU A 144 10.48 11.61 -28.14
N GLU A 145 11.76 11.42 -27.83
CA GLU A 145 12.26 10.21 -27.19
C GLU A 145 11.65 10.02 -25.78
N MET A 146 11.56 11.09 -24.98
CA MET A 146 10.91 11.06 -23.68
C MET A 146 9.42 10.69 -23.81
N VAL A 147 8.71 11.26 -24.79
CA VAL A 147 7.30 10.92 -25.04
C VAL A 147 7.15 9.47 -25.48
N ALA A 148 8.03 8.96 -26.34
CA ALA A 148 8.01 7.56 -26.76
C ALA A 148 8.22 6.62 -25.56
N ARG A 149 9.18 6.94 -24.68
CA ARG A 149 9.42 6.20 -23.45
C ARG A 149 8.21 6.20 -22.52
N LEU A 150 7.64 7.37 -22.23
CA LEU A 150 6.46 7.48 -21.36
C LEU A 150 5.24 6.76 -21.92
N LYS A 151 5.06 6.74 -23.24
CA LYS A 151 4.01 5.94 -23.90
C LYS A 151 4.23 4.44 -23.70
N GLY A 152 5.48 3.98 -23.75
CA GLY A 152 5.84 2.59 -23.43
C GLY A 152 5.52 2.22 -21.98
N GLU A 153 5.98 3.04 -21.04
CA GLU A 153 5.72 2.85 -19.60
C GLU A 153 4.20 2.85 -19.29
N LEU A 154 3.41 3.69 -19.97
CA LEU A 154 1.96 3.70 -19.84
C LEU A 154 1.29 2.43 -20.39
N ALA A 155 1.76 1.92 -21.54
CA ALA A 155 1.23 0.69 -22.11
C ALA A 155 1.49 -0.51 -21.18
N GLU A 156 2.70 -0.63 -20.64
CA GLU A 156 3.06 -1.66 -19.67
C GLU A 156 2.22 -1.57 -18.38
N ALA A 157 1.98 -0.35 -17.89
CA ALA A 157 1.14 -0.14 -16.71
C ALA A 157 -0.33 -0.53 -16.96
N LEU A 158 -0.86 -0.28 -18.16
CA LEU A 158 -2.21 -0.69 -18.55
C LEU A 158 -2.32 -2.21 -18.64
N ASP A 159 -1.36 -2.87 -19.26
CA ASP A 159 -1.34 -4.35 -19.36
C ASP A 159 -1.24 -4.98 -17.96
N ALA A 160 -0.38 -4.45 -17.09
CA ALA A 160 -0.28 -4.91 -15.70
C ALA A 160 -1.58 -4.69 -14.92
N SER A 161 -2.27 -3.57 -15.13
CA SER A 161 -3.57 -3.31 -14.50
C SER A 161 -4.65 -4.27 -14.99
N GLN A 162 -4.65 -4.63 -16.29
CA GLN A 162 -5.60 -5.60 -16.83
C GLN A 162 -5.36 -7.00 -16.25
N ALA A 163 -4.11 -7.45 -16.21
CA ALA A 163 -3.74 -8.73 -15.60
C ALA A 163 -4.14 -8.80 -14.11
N ALA A 164 -3.98 -7.69 -13.37
CA ALA A 164 -4.41 -7.61 -11.97
C ALA A 164 -5.93 -7.72 -11.81
N LEU A 165 -6.71 -7.09 -12.70
CA LEU A 165 -8.17 -7.20 -12.70
C LEU A 165 -8.64 -8.61 -13.03
N GLU A 166 -8.00 -9.29 -13.98
CA GLU A 166 -8.30 -10.69 -14.31
C GLU A 166 -7.98 -11.62 -13.13
N ALA A 167 -6.82 -11.44 -12.47
CA ALA A 167 -6.46 -12.21 -11.28
C ALA A 167 -7.47 -12.00 -10.14
N LEU A 168 -7.90 -10.75 -9.91
CA LEU A 168 -8.93 -10.44 -8.92
C LEU A 168 -10.28 -11.06 -9.27
N ALA A 169 -10.64 -11.12 -10.56
CA ALA A 169 -11.87 -11.77 -11.00
C ALA A 169 -11.84 -13.28 -10.72
N VAL A 170 -10.69 -13.93 -10.96
CA VAL A 170 -10.47 -15.34 -10.62
C VAL A 170 -10.59 -15.56 -9.12
N GLU A 171 -9.93 -14.75 -8.29
CA GLU A 171 -9.99 -14.85 -6.83
C GLU A 171 -11.42 -14.66 -6.27
N ARG A 172 -12.19 -13.74 -6.87
CA ARG A 172 -13.60 -13.55 -6.50
C ARG A 172 -14.45 -14.75 -6.87
N ALA A 173 -14.22 -15.35 -8.04
CA ALA A 173 -14.93 -16.55 -8.45
C ALA A 173 -14.65 -17.72 -7.51
N THR A 174 -13.38 -17.96 -7.15
CA THR A 174 -13.03 -19.01 -6.19
C THR A 174 -13.57 -18.73 -4.80
N SER A 175 -13.57 -17.47 -4.35
CA SER A 175 -14.15 -17.10 -3.05
C SER A 175 -15.65 -17.35 -2.99
N LEU A 176 -16.38 -17.09 -4.07
CA LEU A 176 -17.82 -17.38 -4.16
C LEU A 176 -18.10 -18.88 -4.16
N GLU A 177 -17.27 -19.67 -4.84
CA GLU A 177 -17.38 -21.13 -4.84
C GLU A 177 -17.18 -21.69 -3.43
N VAL A 178 -16.12 -21.25 -2.73
CA VAL A 178 -15.85 -21.64 -1.34
C VAL A 178 -16.99 -21.20 -0.40
N GLN A 179 -17.55 -20.01 -0.58
CA GLN A 179 -18.71 -19.56 0.21
C GLN A 179 -19.95 -20.42 -0.04
N GLY A 180 -20.18 -20.85 -1.29
CA GLY A 180 -21.24 -21.78 -1.65
C GLY A 180 -21.08 -23.12 -0.92
N GLU A 181 -19.91 -23.73 -1.02
CA GLU A 181 -19.59 -25.00 -0.34
C GLU A 181 -19.74 -24.89 1.18
N GLN A 182 -19.29 -23.77 1.78
CA GLN A 182 -19.47 -23.50 3.21
C GLN A 182 -20.94 -23.42 3.59
N GLY A 183 -21.78 -22.78 2.77
CA GLY A 183 -23.23 -22.71 2.98
C GLY A 183 -23.87 -24.10 2.96
N GLU A 184 -23.54 -24.92 1.96
CA GLU A 184 -24.05 -26.30 1.86
C GLU A 184 -23.63 -27.16 3.05
N LEU A 185 -22.37 -27.07 3.48
CA LEU A 185 -21.88 -27.78 4.66
C LEU A 185 -22.58 -27.33 5.93
N GLN A 186 -22.85 -26.02 6.09
CA GLN A 186 -23.61 -25.51 7.24
C GLN A 186 -25.04 -26.04 7.26
N GLU A 187 -25.72 -26.11 6.12
CA GLU A 187 -27.05 -26.71 6.01
C GLU A 187 -27.05 -28.21 6.36
N GLN A 188 -26.03 -28.95 5.91
CA GLN A 188 -25.87 -30.36 6.27
C GLN A 188 -25.65 -30.55 7.77
N VAL A 189 -24.79 -29.74 8.40
CA VAL A 189 -24.56 -29.78 9.84
C VAL A 189 -25.85 -29.51 10.61
N GLN A 190 -26.61 -28.47 10.22
CA GLN A 190 -27.90 -28.18 10.86
C GLN A 190 -28.89 -29.33 10.71
N ARG A 191 -28.96 -29.97 9.54
CA ARG A 191 -29.82 -31.12 9.30
C ARG A 191 -29.43 -32.31 10.18
N LEU A 192 -28.15 -32.66 10.22
CA LEU A 192 -27.63 -33.74 11.05
C LEU A 192 -27.87 -33.45 12.55
N GLU A 193 -27.77 -32.19 12.97
CA GLU A 193 -28.06 -31.80 14.34
C GLU A 193 -29.54 -31.95 14.68
N GLN A 194 -30.45 -31.60 13.76
CA GLN A 194 -31.89 -31.84 13.92
C GLN A 194 -32.22 -33.34 13.98
N GLU A 195 -31.62 -34.15 13.10
CA GLU A 195 -31.76 -35.61 13.11
C GLU A 195 -31.26 -36.20 14.43
N ARG A 196 -30.10 -35.75 14.92
CA ARG A 196 -29.56 -36.15 16.22
C ARG A 196 -30.51 -35.78 17.37
N GLN A 197 -31.03 -34.56 17.38
CA GLN A 197 -31.98 -34.13 18.41
C GLN A 197 -33.26 -34.97 18.39
N HIS A 198 -33.77 -35.29 17.19
CA HIS A 198 -34.93 -36.16 17.03
C HIS A 198 -34.64 -37.58 17.55
N ALA A 199 -33.50 -38.16 17.18
CA ALA A 199 -33.07 -39.48 17.65
C ALA A 199 -32.90 -39.53 19.18
N VAL A 200 -32.34 -38.49 19.79
CA VAL A 200 -32.22 -38.40 21.26
C VAL A 200 -33.60 -38.33 21.92
N ARG A 201 -34.56 -37.59 21.35
CA ARG A 201 -35.93 -37.53 21.87
C ARG A 201 -36.63 -38.89 21.77
N SER A 202 -36.54 -39.56 20.62
CA SER A 202 -37.16 -40.88 20.44
C SER A 202 -36.54 -41.95 21.34
N MET A 203 -35.22 -41.89 21.57
CA MET A 203 -34.53 -42.76 22.53
C MET A 203 -35.03 -42.52 23.95
N LYS A 204 -35.16 -41.26 24.39
CA LYS A 204 -35.72 -40.93 25.73
C LYS A 204 -37.15 -41.41 25.89
N GLU A 205 -37.97 -41.32 24.85
CA GLU A 205 -39.34 -41.83 24.87
C GLU A 205 -39.40 -43.37 24.90
N ALA A 206 -38.50 -44.05 24.19
CA ALA A 206 -38.36 -45.49 24.26
C ALA A 206 -37.90 -45.96 25.65
N GLU A 207 -36.93 -45.27 26.25
CA GLU A 207 -36.44 -45.53 27.60
C GLU A 207 -37.55 -45.35 28.65
N LYS A 208 -38.32 -44.25 28.57
CA LYS A 208 -39.49 -44.04 29.44
C LYS A 208 -40.52 -45.16 29.29
N ARG A 209 -40.84 -45.58 28.06
CA ARG A 209 -41.78 -46.68 27.82
C ARG A 209 -41.27 -48.01 28.37
N ALA A 210 -39.97 -48.29 28.23
CA ALA A 210 -39.35 -49.48 28.80
C ALA A 210 -39.40 -49.48 30.34
N ALA A 211 -39.16 -48.32 30.97
CA ALA A 211 -39.25 -48.17 32.42
C ALA A 211 -40.68 -48.44 32.93
N VAL A 212 -41.71 -47.93 32.24
CA VAL A 212 -43.12 -48.20 32.61
C VAL A 212 -43.43 -49.70 32.51
N ARG A 213 -43.06 -50.36 31.40
CA ARG A 213 -43.30 -51.81 31.24
C ARG A 213 -42.56 -52.65 32.28
N LEU A 214 -41.35 -52.26 32.66
CA LEU A 214 -40.59 -52.96 33.71
C LEU A 214 -41.33 -52.88 35.05
N GLU A 215 -41.89 -51.71 35.37
CA GLU A 215 -42.66 -51.52 36.60
C GLU A 215 -43.98 -52.30 36.57
N GLU A 216 -44.71 -52.28 35.44
CA GLU A 216 -45.90 -53.12 35.23
C GLU A 216 -45.58 -54.62 35.38
N SER A 217 -44.45 -55.07 34.82
CA SER A 217 -43.98 -56.45 34.95
C SER A 217 -43.64 -56.82 36.40
N ARG A 218 -43.01 -55.93 37.16
CA ARG A 218 -42.75 -56.13 38.60
C ARG A 218 -44.05 -56.22 39.40
N GLN A 219 -45.02 -55.35 39.12
CA GLN A 219 -46.32 -55.39 39.78
C GLN A 219 -47.09 -56.67 39.46
N ALA A 220 -47.05 -57.12 38.20
CA ALA A 220 -47.64 -58.39 37.79
C ALA A 220 -46.96 -59.58 38.49
N ALA A 221 -45.63 -59.59 38.59
CA ALA A 221 -44.88 -60.61 39.31
C ALA A 221 -45.26 -60.65 40.80
N SER A 222 -45.34 -59.49 41.46
CA SER A 222 -45.77 -59.40 42.87
C SER A 222 -47.20 -59.89 43.09
N ARG A 223 -48.13 -59.61 42.16
CA ARG A 223 -49.50 -60.16 42.20
C ARG A 223 -49.50 -61.67 42.05
N ALA A 224 -48.73 -62.20 41.09
CA ALA A 224 -48.63 -63.64 40.88
C ALA A 224 -48.03 -64.36 42.10
N GLU A 225 -47.06 -63.75 42.78
CA GLU A 225 -46.53 -64.28 44.05
C GLU A 225 -47.59 -64.28 45.16
N ALA A 226 -48.39 -63.22 45.29
CA ALA A 226 -49.48 -63.17 46.27
C ALA A 226 -50.58 -64.20 45.97
N ASP A 227 -50.96 -64.35 44.69
CA ASP A 227 -51.93 -65.35 44.26
C ASP A 227 -51.41 -66.77 44.54
N ALA A 228 -50.12 -67.04 44.28
CA ALA A 228 -49.50 -68.32 44.59
C ALA A 228 -49.50 -68.61 46.11
N GLN A 229 -49.25 -67.61 46.96
CA GLN A 229 -49.36 -67.75 48.41
C GLN A 229 -50.79 -68.05 48.86
N GLN A 230 -51.80 -67.40 48.26
CA GLN A 230 -53.20 -67.69 48.55
C GLN A 230 -53.60 -69.10 48.12
N ILE A 231 -53.16 -69.57 46.95
CA ILE A 231 -53.40 -70.93 46.49
C ILE A 231 -52.80 -71.93 47.47
N ALA A 232 -51.54 -71.73 47.90
CA ALA A 232 -50.89 -72.61 48.87
C ALA A 232 -51.63 -72.64 50.23
N GLU A 233 -52.14 -71.50 50.69
CA GLU A 233 -52.96 -71.42 51.91
C GLU A 233 -54.30 -72.16 51.75
N LEU A 234 -55.00 -71.97 50.63
CA LEU A 234 -56.24 -72.67 50.34
C LEU A 234 -56.04 -74.19 50.21
N GLU A 235 -54.94 -74.62 49.59
CA GLU A 235 -54.55 -76.04 49.54
C GLU A 235 -54.26 -76.60 50.93
N ALA A 236 -53.59 -75.84 51.79
CA ALA A 236 -53.37 -76.23 53.19
C ALA A 236 -54.71 -76.36 53.95
N GLN A 237 -55.63 -75.41 53.78
CA GLN A 237 -56.97 -75.47 54.37
C GLN A 237 -57.80 -76.65 53.84
N LEU A 238 -57.74 -76.93 52.54
CA LEU A 238 -58.36 -78.10 51.92
C LEU A 238 -57.78 -79.40 52.47
N SER A 239 -56.46 -79.48 52.64
CA SER A 239 -55.82 -80.66 53.24
C SER A 239 -56.23 -80.88 54.70
N LEU A 240 -56.41 -79.79 55.46
CA LEU A 240 -56.92 -79.82 56.84
C LEU A 240 -58.40 -80.25 56.88
N ALA A 241 -59.22 -79.75 55.96
CA ALA A 241 -60.62 -80.14 55.82
C ALA A 241 -60.76 -81.61 55.39
N GLN A 242 -59.95 -82.07 54.43
CA GLN A 242 -59.93 -83.46 53.97
C GLN A 242 -59.45 -84.43 55.06
N SER A 243 -58.44 -84.05 55.86
CA SER A 243 -58.02 -84.85 57.02
C SER A 243 -59.09 -84.89 58.10
N SER A 244 -59.79 -83.79 58.39
CA SER A 244 -60.94 -83.79 59.31
C SER A 244 -62.14 -84.60 58.80
N ALA A 245 -62.37 -84.61 57.48
CA ALA A 245 -63.40 -85.41 56.83
C ALA A 245 -63.02 -86.91 56.78
N ALA A 246 -61.73 -87.22 56.62
CA ALA A 246 -61.21 -88.58 56.74
C ALA A 246 -61.29 -89.09 58.19
N GLU A 247 -61.04 -88.23 59.19
CA GLU A 247 -61.28 -88.53 60.60
C GLU A 247 -62.78 -88.74 60.90
N GLN A 248 -63.68 -88.01 60.23
CA GLN A 248 -65.13 -88.22 60.32
C GLN A 248 -65.61 -89.50 59.58
N ALA A 249 -64.95 -89.89 58.48
CA ALA A 249 -65.28 -91.09 57.72
C ALA A 249 -64.77 -92.40 58.39
N VAL A 250 -63.84 -92.34 59.34
CA VAL A 250 -63.37 -93.51 60.12
C VAL A 250 -64.30 -93.84 61.31
N ALA A 251 -65.30 -93.00 61.58
CA ALA A 251 -66.26 -93.19 62.68
C ALA A 251 -67.57 -93.93 62.30
N ASP A 252 -67.75 -94.36 61.05
CA ASP A 252 -68.95 -95.12 60.63
C ASP A 252 -68.56 -96.28 59.69
N GLN A 253 -68.61 -97.53 60.19
CA GLN A 253 -68.15 -98.72 59.48
C GLN A 253 -69.27 -99.49 58.74
N ALA A 254 -69.01 -99.76 57.45
CA ALA A 254 -69.17 -101.05 56.72
C ALA A 254 -70.59 -101.53 56.26
N PRO A 255 -70.73 -102.51 55.32
CA PRO A 255 -69.77 -103.19 54.42
C PRO A 255 -70.24 -103.35 52.92
N SER A 256 -69.35 -103.98 52.11
CA SER A 256 -69.59 -104.90 50.96
C SER A 256 -69.80 -104.40 49.50
N GLY A 257 -69.03 -105.00 48.58
CA GLY A 257 -69.42 -105.26 47.17
C GLY A 257 -68.39 -104.90 46.07
N GLU A 258 -67.65 -105.89 45.53
CA GLU A 258 -67.10 -105.88 44.15
C GLU A 258 -68.25 -106.10 43.12
N PRO A 259 -68.14 -106.02 41.76
CA PRO A 259 -67.04 -105.64 40.83
C PRO A 259 -67.47 -104.74 39.61
N THR A 260 -66.54 -104.50 38.66
CA THR A 260 -66.72 -104.28 37.18
C THR A 260 -67.15 -102.92 36.57
N THR A 261 -66.30 -102.48 35.61
CA THR A 261 -66.54 -101.80 34.31
C THR A 261 -67.34 -100.50 34.16
N GLU A 262 -66.76 -99.67 33.28
CA GLU A 262 -67.32 -98.62 32.40
C GLU A 262 -67.20 -97.13 32.79
N ASP A 263 -66.45 -96.48 31.89
CA ASP A 263 -66.41 -95.07 31.44
C ASP A 263 -67.72 -94.28 31.66
N PRO A 264 -67.61 -93.03 32.15
CA PRO A 264 -67.98 -91.96 31.23
C PRO A 264 -67.13 -90.68 31.35
N ALA A 265 -66.98 -90.03 30.19
CA ALA A 265 -66.53 -88.66 30.01
C ALA A 265 -67.10 -87.64 31.02
N ALA A 266 -66.21 -86.86 31.64
CA ALA A 266 -66.52 -85.53 32.16
C ALA A 266 -65.28 -84.62 32.21
N LYS A 267 -65.35 -83.59 31.37
CA LYS A 267 -64.56 -82.35 31.25
C LYS A 267 -63.81 -81.92 32.53
N SER A 268 -62.48 -81.90 32.49
CA SER A 268 -61.65 -80.96 33.25
C SER A 268 -60.83 -80.12 32.27
N SER A 269 -61.32 -78.91 32.03
CA SER A 269 -60.56 -77.83 31.41
C SER A 269 -59.50 -77.35 32.39
N HIS A 270 -58.27 -77.84 32.25
CA HIS A 270 -57.10 -77.15 32.77
C HIS A 270 -56.68 -76.08 31.75
N PRO A 271 -56.70 -74.78 32.08
CA PRO A 271 -56.02 -73.79 31.28
C PRO A 271 -54.51 -74.05 31.42
N THR A 272 -53.88 -74.49 30.34
CA THR A 272 -52.44 -74.44 30.17
C THR A 272 -52.00 -73.01 30.40
N ALA A 273 -51.28 -72.75 31.48
CA ALA A 273 -50.56 -71.50 31.68
C ALA A 273 -49.54 -71.38 30.54
N THR A 274 -49.91 -70.63 29.52
CA THR A 274 -49.03 -70.25 28.42
C THR A 274 -47.92 -69.40 29.01
N SER A 275 -46.69 -69.90 28.91
CA SER A 275 -45.50 -69.16 29.33
C SER A 275 -45.44 -67.83 28.56
N PRO A 276 -45.14 -66.68 29.20
CA PRO A 276 -45.12 -65.36 28.55
C PRO A 276 -44.08 -65.20 27.43
N TRP A 277 -43.27 -66.24 27.18
CA TRP A 277 -42.16 -66.26 26.24
C TRP A 277 -42.47 -67.03 24.95
N GLU A 278 -43.69 -67.55 24.78
CA GLU A 278 -44.09 -68.25 23.57
C GLU A 278 -44.23 -67.26 22.40
N GLY A 279 -43.18 -67.19 21.56
CA GLY A 279 -43.09 -66.32 20.39
C GLY A 279 -41.80 -65.51 20.29
N VAL A 280 -40.99 -65.45 21.35
CA VAL A 280 -39.67 -64.81 21.30
C VAL A 280 -38.62 -65.87 20.99
N ASP A 281 -38.32 -66.00 19.70
CA ASP A 281 -37.26 -66.89 19.24
C ASP A 281 -35.89 -66.31 19.64
N PRO A 282 -35.16 -66.91 20.60
CA PRO A 282 -33.88 -66.39 21.08
C PRO A 282 -32.85 -66.28 19.95
N THR A 283 -32.99 -67.09 18.90
CA THR A 283 -32.12 -67.04 17.72
C THR A 283 -32.32 -65.76 16.90
N ARG A 284 -33.52 -65.18 16.91
CA ARG A 284 -33.80 -63.88 16.24
C ARG A 284 -33.23 -62.70 17.00
N ILE A 285 -33.27 -62.72 18.33
CA ILE A 285 -32.63 -61.68 19.16
C ILE A 285 -31.12 -61.75 18.98
N GLU A 286 -30.54 -62.94 19.00
CA GLU A 286 -29.11 -63.13 18.79
C GLU A 286 -28.66 -62.70 17.38
N ALA A 287 -29.48 -62.98 16.36
CA ALA A 287 -29.25 -62.50 15.00
C ALA A 287 -29.36 -60.97 14.88
N ALA A 288 -30.33 -60.34 15.55
CA ALA A 288 -30.49 -58.88 15.56
C ALA A 288 -29.33 -58.19 16.29
N VAL A 289 -28.86 -58.74 17.41
CA VAL A 289 -27.69 -58.24 18.14
C VAL A 289 -26.42 -58.41 17.30
N ARG A 290 -26.25 -59.54 16.60
CA ARG A 290 -25.13 -59.73 15.65
C ARG A 290 -25.19 -58.75 14.47
N GLN A 291 -26.37 -58.50 13.90
CA GLN A 291 -26.54 -57.50 12.83
C GLN A 291 -26.23 -56.08 13.32
N ALA A 292 -26.67 -55.72 14.53
CA ALA A 292 -26.36 -54.42 15.13
C ALA A 292 -24.85 -54.27 15.42
N ALA A 293 -24.18 -55.33 15.88
CA ALA A 293 -22.74 -55.34 16.11
C ALA A 293 -21.94 -55.20 14.79
N LEU A 294 -22.35 -55.91 13.73
CA LEU A 294 -21.72 -55.77 12.41
C LEU A 294 -21.93 -54.38 11.80
N ALA A 295 -23.14 -53.81 11.96
CA ALA A 295 -23.41 -52.45 11.51
C ALA A 295 -22.56 -51.42 12.27
N ALA A 296 -22.37 -51.59 13.59
CA ALA A 296 -21.51 -50.74 14.39
C ALA A 296 -20.03 -50.85 13.97
N SER A 297 -19.54 -52.06 13.68
CA SER A 297 -18.17 -52.27 13.16
C SER A 297 -17.95 -51.63 11.79
N LEU A 298 -18.90 -51.78 10.86
CA LEU A 298 -18.86 -51.12 9.54
C LEU A 298 -18.83 -49.60 9.68
N LEU A 299 -19.65 -49.04 10.57
CA LEU A 299 -19.67 -47.60 10.84
C LEU A 299 -18.33 -47.14 11.44
N GLY A 300 -17.74 -47.94 12.34
CA GLY A 300 -16.40 -47.72 12.87
C GLY A 300 -15.31 -47.72 11.79
N GLU A 301 -15.38 -48.63 10.82
CA GLU A 301 -14.46 -48.67 9.68
C GLU A 301 -14.66 -47.46 8.74
N GLN A 302 -15.90 -47.07 8.44
CA GLN A 302 -16.17 -45.89 7.60
C GLN A 302 -15.67 -44.61 8.28
N LEU A 303 -15.85 -44.47 9.60
CA LEU A 303 -15.31 -43.34 10.37
C LEU A 303 -13.79 -43.35 10.42
N ALA A 304 -13.15 -44.52 10.47
CA ALA A 304 -11.70 -44.62 10.40
C ALA A 304 -11.15 -44.14 9.05
N VAL A 305 -11.82 -44.45 7.94
CA VAL A 305 -11.45 -43.96 6.59
C VAL A 305 -11.59 -42.45 6.49
N VAL A 306 -12.68 -41.88 7.02
CA VAL A 306 -12.88 -40.41 7.08
C VAL A 306 -11.83 -39.76 7.99
N ALA A 307 -11.49 -40.37 9.12
CA ALA A 307 -10.42 -39.87 9.97
C ALA A 307 -9.05 -39.92 9.25
N GLN A 308 -8.79 -40.95 8.44
CA GLN A 308 -7.56 -41.07 7.64
C GLN A 308 -7.48 -40.00 6.52
N SER A 309 -8.61 -39.58 5.95
CA SER A 309 -8.62 -38.53 4.90
C SER A 309 -8.49 -37.12 5.49
N VAL A 310 -9.01 -36.90 6.69
CA VAL A 310 -8.95 -35.60 7.39
C VAL A 310 -7.64 -35.41 8.16
N ALA A 311 -7.02 -36.49 8.65
CA ALA A 311 -5.74 -36.45 9.36
C ALA A 311 -4.62 -35.67 8.62
N PRO A 312 -4.36 -35.87 7.32
CA PRO A 312 -3.33 -35.10 6.61
C PRO A 312 -3.69 -33.61 6.42
N ALA A 313 -4.97 -33.24 6.39
CA ALA A 313 -5.39 -31.84 6.35
C ALA A 313 -5.20 -31.15 7.71
N VAL A 314 -5.57 -31.84 8.80
CA VAL A 314 -5.35 -31.37 10.17
C VAL A 314 -3.85 -31.30 10.50
N ALA A 315 -3.04 -32.24 10.02
CA ALA A 315 -1.59 -32.19 10.15
C ALA A 315 -0.98 -31.00 9.40
N ARG A 316 -1.46 -30.67 8.19
CA ARG A 316 -1.02 -29.48 7.44
C ARG A 316 -1.40 -28.18 8.14
N LEU A 317 -2.63 -28.09 8.68
CA LEU A 317 -3.08 -26.94 9.47
C LEU A 317 -2.25 -26.77 10.75
N LYS A 318 -1.89 -27.87 11.41
CA LYS A 318 -1.04 -27.84 12.60
C LYS A 318 0.39 -27.41 12.26
N VAL A 319 0.96 -27.91 11.17
CA VAL A 319 2.29 -27.49 10.67
C VAL A 319 2.27 -26.03 10.20
N GLN A 320 1.19 -25.56 9.54
CA GLN A 320 1.04 -24.15 9.19
C GLN A 320 0.88 -23.25 10.42
N ALA A 321 0.22 -23.71 11.47
CA ALA A 321 0.11 -22.99 12.74
C ALA A 321 1.45 -22.96 13.50
N GLU A 322 2.20 -24.07 13.51
CA GLU A 322 3.55 -24.12 14.11
C GLU A 322 4.54 -23.26 13.31
N LEU A 323 4.48 -23.27 11.97
CA LEU A 323 5.26 -22.37 11.12
C LEU A 323 4.84 -20.90 11.29
N ALA A 324 3.55 -20.61 11.52
CA ALA A 324 3.07 -19.25 11.81
C ALA A 324 3.54 -18.75 13.20
N LEU A 325 3.72 -19.66 14.16
CA LEU A 325 4.25 -19.36 15.49
C LEU A 325 5.79 -19.22 15.47
N GLU A 326 6.51 -20.04 14.70
CA GLU A 326 7.96 -19.91 14.50
C GLU A 326 8.34 -18.68 13.65
N SER A 327 7.52 -18.32 12.66
CA SER A 327 7.68 -17.08 11.88
C SER A 327 7.27 -15.82 12.66
N SER A 328 6.44 -15.95 13.70
CA SER A 328 6.13 -14.85 14.62
C SER A 328 7.23 -14.59 15.66
N ASP A 329 8.13 -15.56 15.92
CA ASP A 329 9.26 -15.41 16.85
C ASP A 329 10.59 -15.13 16.11
N GLY A 330 10.59 -15.25 14.77
CA GLY A 330 11.70 -14.89 13.89
C GLY A 330 11.73 -13.44 13.38
N ASP A 331 10.64 -12.67 13.55
CA ASP A 331 10.51 -11.32 12.98
C ASP A 331 10.97 -10.19 13.92
N ARG A 332 11.86 -10.50 14.88
CA ARG A 332 12.66 -9.50 15.61
C ARG A 332 13.97 -9.14 14.89
N HIS A 333 13.94 -9.09 13.56
CA HIS A 333 15.08 -8.65 12.74
C HIS A 333 14.65 -7.64 11.67
N THR A 334 14.12 -6.49 12.09
CA THR A 334 14.27 -5.25 11.30
C THR A 334 15.64 -4.65 11.58
N ASP A 335 16.69 -5.36 11.18
CA ASP A 335 18.05 -4.84 11.13
C ASP A 335 18.80 -5.56 9.99
N SER A 336 18.53 -5.15 8.73
CA SER A 336 19.45 -5.26 7.57
C SER A 336 18.71 -5.03 6.24
N ILE A 337 18.56 -3.76 5.86
CA ILE A 337 18.60 -3.37 4.45
C ILE A 337 19.66 -2.27 4.34
N LEU A 338 20.93 -2.65 4.49
CA LEU A 338 22.09 -1.89 3.98
C LEU A 338 23.29 -2.84 3.93
N GLU A 339 23.32 -3.79 2.99
CA GLU A 339 24.59 -4.45 2.64
C GLU A 339 24.59 -4.97 1.20
N LEU A 340 24.77 -4.07 0.24
CA LEU A 340 25.43 -4.35 -1.04
C LEU A 340 26.03 -3.03 -1.57
N SER A 341 27.25 -2.72 -1.14
CA SER A 341 28.29 -2.02 -1.92
C SER A 341 29.54 -1.81 -1.05
N ARG A 342 30.36 -2.84 -0.94
CA ARG A 342 31.78 -2.70 -0.64
C ARG A 342 32.55 -3.39 -1.74
N ASP A 343 33.00 -2.58 -2.70
CA ASP A 343 34.32 -2.78 -3.28
C ASP A 343 35.11 -1.47 -3.18
N SER A 344 36.33 -1.66 -2.71
CA SER A 344 37.41 -0.72 -2.43
C SER A 344 37.70 0.28 -3.53
N HIS A 345 38.11 1.51 -3.16
CA HIS A 345 39.40 2.12 -3.55
C HIS A 345 39.81 3.17 -2.49
N SER A 346 41.02 3.01 -1.98
CA SER A 346 41.72 3.88 -1.02
C SER A 346 42.40 5.06 -1.72
N SER A 347 42.37 6.26 -1.12
CA SER A 347 43.47 7.24 -1.13
C SER A 347 43.09 8.52 -0.37
N ASP A 348 43.74 8.72 0.78
CA ASP A 348 44.24 9.96 1.39
C ASP A 348 43.37 11.24 1.53
N GLY A 349 43.23 11.65 2.79
CA GLY A 349 43.72 12.98 3.21
C GLY A 349 42.69 14.05 3.59
N ASP A 350 42.73 14.40 4.89
CA ASP A 350 42.61 15.75 5.44
C ASP A 350 41.25 16.22 6.05
N SER A 351 41.24 16.16 7.39
CA SER A 351 40.81 17.18 8.37
C SER A 351 39.46 17.93 8.21
N GLY A 352 38.56 17.70 9.17
CA GLY A 352 37.53 18.69 9.53
C GLY A 352 36.27 18.12 10.18
N SER A 353 36.31 17.88 11.48
CA SER A 353 35.14 17.52 12.31
C SER A 353 34.02 18.56 12.22
N SER A 354 32.99 18.26 11.42
CA SER A 354 31.64 18.84 11.56
C SER A 354 30.72 17.71 12.01
N ALA A 355 30.10 17.84 13.18
CA ALA A 355 29.14 16.86 13.69
C ALA A 355 28.07 16.60 12.62
N HIS A 356 28.04 15.37 12.11
CA HIS A 356 27.15 14.96 11.03
C HIS A 356 25.70 15.10 11.51
N ARG A 357 25.08 16.23 11.20
CA ARG A 357 23.65 16.44 11.43
C ARG A 357 22.93 15.42 10.57
N PRO A 358 22.01 14.60 11.12
CA PRO A 358 21.29 13.62 10.32
C PRO A 358 20.61 14.33 9.14
N PRO A 359 20.54 13.68 7.96
CA PRO A 359 19.87 14.25 6.81
C PRO A 359 18.46 14.71 7.21
N ARG A 360 18.09 15.92 6.80
CA ARG A 360 16.77 16.48 7.10
C ARG A 360 15.96 16.55 5.81
N ARG A 361 14.69 16.15 5.89
CA ARG A 361 13.72 16.33 4.81
C ARG A 361 13.63 17.81 4.46
N THR A 362 13.54 18.12 3.16
CA THR A 362 13.31 19.48 2.68
C THR A 362 11.83 19.66 2.37
N PRO A 363 11.13 20.65 2.98
CA PRO A 363 9.72 20.87 2.70
C PRO A 363 9.52 21.35 1.27
N LEU A 364 8.43 20.91 0.64
CA LEU A 364 8.03 21.32 -0.69
C LEU A 364 7.79 22.82 -0.75
N ARG A 365 8.26 23.45 -1.83
CA ARG A 365 8.01 24.87 -2.12
C ARG A 365 6.80 25.01 -3.02
N LEU A 366 5.87 25.87 -2.62
CA LEU A 366 4.75 26.27 -3.46
C LEU A 366 5.26 27.08 -4.68
N LEU A 367 4.54 27.00 -5.80
CA LEU A 367 4.86 27.76 -7.00
C LEU A 367 4.66 29.26 -6.73
N ARG A 368 5.42 30.09 -7.46
CA ARG A 368 5.38 31.54 -7.28
C ARG A 368 3.97 32.08 -7.58
N GLY A 369 3.33 32.68 -6.58
CA GLY A 369 1.98 33.25 -6.69
C GLY A 369 0.89 32.49 -5.91
N VAL A 370 1.21 31.31 -5.38
CA VAL A 370 0.31 30.53 -4.50
C VAL A 370 0.54 30.91 -3.04
N ILE A 371 -0.54 31.18 -2.30
CA ILE A 371 -0.49 31.55 -0.89
C ILE A 371 -0.39 30.29 -0.04
N ASP A 372 0.53 30.27 0.92
CA ASP A 372 0.65 29.15 1.87
C ASP A 372 -0.65 28.99 2.67
N GLY A 373 -1.19 27.77 2.65
CA GLY A 373 -2.45 27.47 3.30
C GLY A 373 -3.72 27.85 2.54
N SER A 374 -3.64 28.25 1.26
CA SER A 374 -4.83 28.33 0.40
C SER A 374 -5.22 26.92 -0.11
N PRO A 375 -6.49 26.70 -0.53
CA PRO A 375 -6.90 25.42 -1.14
C PRO A 375 -6.02 25.02 -2.32
N GLU A 376 -5.64 25.97 -3.16
CA GLU A 376 -4.76 25.77 -4.31
C GLU A 376 -3.34 25.38 -3.88
N GLY A 377 -2.86 25.93 -2.75
CA GLY A 377 -1.57 25.54 -2.16
C GLY A 377 -1.58 24.12 -1.62
N VAL A 378 -2.64 23.73 -0.92
CA VAL A 378 -2.81 22.34 -0.44
C VAL A 378 -2.92 21.38 -1.62
N GLU A 379 -3.70 21.75 -2.63
CA GLU A 379 -3.84 20.97 -3.86
C GLU A 379 -2.47 20.75 -4.53
N GLN A 380 -1.68 21.80 -4.70
CA GLN A 380 -0.34 21.71 -5.29
C GLN A 380 0.60 20.77 -4.49
N LEU A 381 0.53 20.79 -3.16
CA LEU A 381 1.31 19.88 -2.33
C LEU A 381 0.88 18.42 -2.55
N LEU A 382 -0.43 18.16 -2.60
CA LEU A 382 -0.98 16.81 -2.74
C LEU A 382 -0.82 16.22 -4.15
N PHE A 383 -0.74 17.04 -5.20
CA PHE A 383 -0.43 16.59 -6.56
C PHE A 383 1.06 16.31 -6.80
N THR A 384 1.93 16.53 -5.81
CA THR A 384 3.35 16.22 -5.94
C THR A 384 3.53 14.69 -5.99
N PRO A 385 4.26 14.14 -6.98
CA PRO A 385 4.47 12.70 -7.08
C PRO A 385 5.06 12.10 -5.79
N GLN A 386 4.56 10.93 -5.39
CA GLN A 386 5.02 10.17 -4.22
C GLN A 386 4.87 10.92 -2.87
N VAL A 387 3.99 11.92 -2.79
CA VAL A 387 3.71 12.60 -1.52
C VAL A 387 3.00 11.67 -0.54
N ILE A 388 3.47 11.67 0.70
CA ILE A 388 2.84 10.95 1.81
C ILE A 388 2.03 11.96 2.63
N LEU A 389 0.74 11.71 2.75
CA LEU A 389 -0.18 12.46 3.57
C LEU A 389 -0.37 11.74 4.91
N ILE A 390 0.04 12.34 6.02
CA ILE A 390 -0.24 11.82 7.37
C ILE A 390 -1.29 12.71 8.02
N ALA A 391 -2.46 12.14 8.29
CA ALA A 391 -3.64 12.86 8.73
C ALA A 391 -3.98 12.50 10.18
N ASP A 392 -4.18 13.52 11.00
CA ASP A 392 -4.70 13.39 12.36
C ASP A 392 -6.22 13.18 12.32
N GLY A 393 -6.62 11.93 12.55
CA GLY A 393 -7.99 11.48 12.38
C GLY A 393 -8.95 12.14 13.36
N TYR A 394 -8.52 12.39 14.60
CA TYR A 394 -9.36 13.03 15.61
C TYR A 394 -9.57 14.51 15.27
N ASN A 395 -8.49 15.25 14.99
CA ASN A 395 -8.57 16.67 14.68
C ASN A 395 -9.44 16.96 13.44
N ILE A 396 -9.29 16.16 12.37
CA ILE A 396 -10.06 16.39 11.14
C ILE A 396 -11.53 15.99 11.34
N SER A 397 -11.80 14.85 11.97
CA SER A 397 -13.16 14.36 12.12
C SER A 397 -13.99 15.21 13.10
N MET A 398 -13.38 15.70 14.18
CA MET A 398 -14.03 16.64 15.11
C MET A 398 -14.31 18.01 14.47
N GLU A 399 -13.46 18.48 13.55
CA GLU A 399 -13.70 19.75 12.84
C GLU A 399 -14.76 19.61 11.73
N ALA A 400 -14.81 18.45 11.05
CA ALA A 400 -15.73 18.21 9.95
C ALA A 400 -17.14 17.80 10.40
N TRP A 401 -17.24 16.94 11.41
CA TRP A 401 -18.48 16.28 11.84
C TRP A 401 -18.59 16.16 13.38
N PRO A 402 -18.54 17.27 14.13
CA PRO A 402 -18.63 17.25 15.60
C PRO A 402 -19.94 16.64 16.13
N GLN A 403 -20.98 16.61 15.32
CA GLN A 403 -22.30 16.08 15.65
C GLN A 403 -22.43 14.55 15.51
N LEU A 404 -21.49 13.90 14.82
CA LEU A 404 -21.52 12.45 14.60
C LEU A 404 -20.84 11.71 15.76
N ASP A 405 -21.21 10.45 15.99
CA ASP A 405 -20.47 9.59 16.90
C ASP A 405 -19.10 9.19 16.33
N GLY A 406 -18.20 8.67 17.16
CA GLY A 406 -16.83 8.35 16.75
C GLY A 406 -16.72 7.33 15.61
N SER A 407 -17.68 6.40 15.48
CA SER A 407 -17.69 5.42 14.38
C SER A 407 -18.13 6.05 13.07
N ALA A 408 -19.16 6.89 13.10
CA ALA A 408 -19.65 7.63 11.96
C ALA A 408 -18.63 8.69 11.50
N GLN A 409 -18.00 9.39 12.44
CA GLN A 409 -16.87 10.30 12.20
C GLN A 409 -15.73 9.60 11.44
N ARG A 410 -15.33 8.41 11.92
CA ARG A 410 -14.28 7.60 11.28
C ARG A 410 -14.67 7.20 9.85
N SER A 411 -15.86 6.64 9.66
CA SER A 411 -16.34 6.22 8.34
C SER A 411 -16.42 7.39 7.35
N SER A 412 -16.95 8.54 7.79
CA SER A 412 -17.01 9.75 6.97
C SER A 412 -15.62 10.28 6.60
N LEU A 413 -14.67 10.26 7.54
CA LEU A 413 -13.29 10.67 7.28
C LEU A 413 -12.61 9.76 6.25
N LEU A 414 -12.71 8.43 6.42
CA LEU A 414 -12.10 7.47 5.50
C LEU A 414 -12.68 7.58 4.08
N ASN A 415 -13.99 7.80 3.96
CA ASN A 415 -14.63 8.01 2.66
C ASN A 415 -14.11 9.30 1.98
N MET A 416 -14.01 10.40 2.73
CA MET A 416 -13.49 11.67 2.21
C MET A 416 -12.03 11.53 1.77
N LEU A 417 -11.19 10.89 2.58
CA LEU A 417 -9.78 10.68 2.26
C LEU A 417 -9.56 9.70 1.11
N SER A 418 -10.43 8.70 0.96
CA SER A 418 -10.41 7.81 -0.21
C SER A 418 -10.71 8.57 -1.50
N ALA A 419 -11.66 9.50 -1.48
CA ALA A 419 -11.96 10.35 -2.63
C ALA A 419 -10.80 11.31 -2.95
N LEU A 420 -10.14 11.84 -1.92
CA LEU A 420 -8.95 12.68 -2.07
C LEU A 420 -7.78 11.89 -2.67
N GLN A 421 -7.54 10.67 -2.19
CA GLN A 421 -6.47 9.80 -2.70
C GLN A 421 -6.71 9.42 -4.16
N ALA A 422 -7.96 9.10 -4.53
CA ALA A 422 -8.30 8.77 -5.91
C ALA A 422 -8.01 9.92 -6.89
N ARG A 423 -8.07 11.18 -6.42
CA ARG A 423 -7.80 12.37 -7.24
C ARG A 423 -6.32 12.76 -7.30
N THR A 424 -5.59 12.60 -6.20
CA THR A 424 -4.23 13.12 -6.02
C THR A 424 -3.15 12.06 -6.12
N SER A 425 -3.52 10.78 -6.02
CA SER A 425 -2.61 9.64 -5.88
C SER A 425 -1.64 9.73 -4.69
N ALA A 426 -1.92 10.61 -3.72
CA ALA A 426 -1.15 10.71 -2.49
C ALA A 426 -1.23 9.42 -1.67
N LEU A 427 -0.13 9.02 -1.04
CA LEU A 427 -0.13 7.89 -0.12
C LEU A 427 -0.70 8.34 1.23
N VAL A 428 -1.95 8.00 1.51
CA VAL A 428 -2.67 8.50 2.69
C VAL A 428 -2.53 7.57 3.88
N HIS A 429 -2.05 8.11 4.99
CA HIS A 429 -1.98 7.50 6.31
C HIS A 429 -2.85 8.30 7.28
N VAL A 430 -3.74 7.64 8.02
CA VAL A 430 -4.60 8.27 9.02
C VAL A 430 -4.29 7.69 10.39
N VAL A 431 -4.09 8.54 11.38
CA VAL A 431 -3.83 8.14 12.75
C VAL A 431 -5.04 8.45 13.62
N PHE A 432 -5.56 7.46 14.33
CA PHE A 432 -6.60 7.63 15.35
C PHE A 432 -6.05 7.32 16.74
N ASP A 433 -6.65 7.96 17.73
CA ASP A 433 -6.38 7.70 19.14
C ASP A 433 -7.10 6.43 19.64
N GLY A 434 -6.40 5.60 20.43
CA GLY A 434 -6.93 4.44 21.15
C GLY A 434 -7.04 3.12 20.36
N GLU A 435 -7.30 2.01 21.09
CA GLU A 435 -7.53 0.68 20.52
C GLU A 435 -8.75 0.68 19.59
N GLY A 436 -8.50 0.74 18.29
CA GLY A 436 -9.54 0.53 17.28
C GLY A 436 -10.04 -0.91 17.31
N THR A 437 -11.33 -1.12 17.60
CA THR A 437 -12.05 -2.38 17.33
C THR A 437 -12.30 -2.57 15.82
N GLY A 438 -11.28 -2.40 14.99
CA GLY A 438 -11.33 -2.57 13.55
C GLY A 438 -10.45 -3.74 13.14
N SER A 439 -11.07 -4.81 12.65
CA SER A 439 -10.37 -5.96 12.10
C SER A 439 -9.27 -5.52 11.12
N ARG A 440 -8.06 -6.03 11.31
CA ARG A 440 -6.92 -5.86 10.41
C ARG A 440 -7.37 -6.30 9.01
N PRO A 441 -7.35 -5.45 7.97
CA PRO A 441 -7.76 -5.87 6.63
C PRO A 441 -6.88 -7.03 6.18
N ALA A 442 -7.50 -8.08 5.65
CA ALA A 442 -6.78 -9.20 5.06
C ALA A 442 -5.84 -8.69 3.96
N VAL A 443 -4.59 -9.13 4.03
CA VAL A 443 -3.48 -8.78 3.13
C VAL A 443 -3.89 -9.16 1.69
N GLY A 444 -3.83 -8.20 0.76
CA GLY A 444 -4.03 -8.49 -0.67
C GLY A 444 -4.06 -7.28 -1.60
N ALA A 445 -4.52 -6.11 -1.14
CA ALA A 445 -4.54 -4.88 -1.95
C ALA A 445 -3.87 -3.71 -1.20
N PRO A 446 -3.15 -2.80 -1.89
CA PRO A 446 -2.75 -1.55 -1.28
C PRO A 446 -4.02 -0.77 -0.91
N LEU A 447 -4.32 -0.70 0.38
CA LEU A 447 -5.42 0.12 0.88
C LEU A 447 -5.22 1.56 0.39
N ALA A 448 -6.25 2.14 -0.24
CA ALA A 448 -6.23 3.53 -0.70
C ALA A 448 -5.93 4.51 0.45
N VAL A 449 -6.34 4.15 1.68
CA VAL A 449 -6.04 4.87 2.91
C VAL A 449 -5.58 3.87 3.96
N ARG A 450 -4.38 4.07 4.51
CA ARG A 450 -3.81 3.23 5.57
C ARG A 450 -4.18 3.80 6.93
N VAL A 451 -4.83 3.00 7.77
CA VAL A 451 -5.27 3.42 9.11
C VAL A 451 -4.33 2.89 10.17
N HIS A 452 -3.92 3.77 11.08
CA HIS A 452 -3.04 3.50 12.21
C HIS A 452 -3.78 3.88 13.49
N PHE A 453 -3.64 3.03 14.51
CA PHE A 453 -4.17 3.30 15.84
C PHE A 453 -3.00 3.46 16.80
N SER A 454 -3.05 4.48 17.64
CA SER A 454 -2.08 4.63 18.72
C SER A 454 -2.26 3.51 19.76
N LYS A 455 -1.17 3.16 20.45
CA LYS A 455 -1.25 2.25 21.61
C LYS A 455 -1.97 2.97 22.75
N ALA A 456 -2.57 2.24 23.67
CA ALA A 456 -3.30 2.81 24.81
C ALA A 456 -2.49 3.81 25.66
N GLU A 457 -1.16 3.75 25.62
CA GLU A 457 -0.24 4.61 26.37
C GLU A 457 0.45 5.69 25.52
N VAL A 458 0.17 5.75 24.21
CA VAL A 458 0.82 6.66 23.26
C VAL A 458 -0.25 7.58 22.65
N GLU A 459 -0.03 8.88 22.72
CA GLU A 459 -0.92 9.85 22.08
C GLU A 459 -0.73 9.82 20.55
N ALA A 460 -1.81 10.09 19.81
CA ALA A 460 -1.79 10.05 18.34
C ALA A 460 -0.79 11.02 17.71
N ASP A 461 -0.55 12.17 18.36
CA ASP A 461 0.42 13.17 17.95
C ASP A 461 1.88 12.68 18.04
N ASP A 462 2.24 11.92 19.06
CA ASP A 462 3.57 11.29 19.16
C ASP A 462 3.77 10.23 18.07
N LEU A 463 2.74 9.41 17.80
CA LEU A 463 2.77 8.45 16.70
C LEU A 463 2.90 9.14 15.33
N ILE A 464 2.21 10.25 15.11
CA ILE A 464 2.37 11.05 13.87
C ILE A 464 3.83 11.50 13.71
N LEU A 465 4.44 12.05 14.77
CA LEU A 465 5.83 12.52 14.71
C LEU A 465 6.83 11.39 14.52
N GLU A 466 6.59 10.23 15.15
CA GLU A 466 7.37 9.01 14.96
C GLU A 466 7.31 8.54 13.50
N MET A 467 6.11 8.49 12.90
CA MET A 467 5.91 8.14 11.50
C MET A 467 6.64 9.13 10.57
N VAL A 468 6.55 10.43 10.82
CA VAL A 468 7.24 11.47 10.02
C VAL A 468 8.76 11.29 10.08
N ALA A 469 9.30 10.93 11.25
CA ALA A 469 10.73 10.74 11.47
C ALA A 469 11.26 9.42 10.88
N GLY A 470 10.45 8.36 10.86
CA GLY A 470 10.81 7.05 10.31
C GLY A 470 10.76 6.97 8.77
N LEU A 471 10.08 7.92 8.12
CA LEU A 471 10.00 7.97 6.66
C LEU A 471 11.32 8.47 6.02
N PRO A 472 11.69 7.98 4.82
CA PRO A 472 12.85 8.47 4.09
C PRO A 472 12.84 10.00 3.92
N THR A 473 14.02 10.61 3.97
CA THR A 473 14.16 12.08 3.95
C THR A 473 14.04 12.68 2.54
N ASP A 474 14.11 11.85 1.51
CA ASP A 474 13.90 12.18 0.09
C ASP A 474 12.41 12.19 -0.29
N GLN A 475 11.54 11.58 0.51
CA GLN A 475 10.10 11.58 0.26
C GLN A 475 9.43 12.84 0.82
N PRO A 476 8.57 13.52 0.03
CA PRO A 476 7.81 14.66 0.52
C PRO A 476 6.68 14.19 1.44
N VAL A 477 6.56 14.84 2.60
CA VAL A 477 5.56 14.51 3.62
C VAL A 477 4.72 15.74 3.92
N VAL A 478 3.41 15.56 3.90
CA VAL A 478 2.41 16.56 4.31
C VAL A 478 1.70 16.02 5.54
N VAL A 479 1.74 16.78 6.64
CA VAL A 479 1.03 16.46 7.87
C VAL A 479 -0.21 17.32 7.99
N VAL A 480 -1.37 16.70 8.19
CA VAL A 480 -2.63 17.40 8.43
C VAL A 480 -2.98 17.30 9.91
N SER A 481 -2.91 18.43 10.61
CA SER A 481 -3.40 18.55 11.98
C SER A 481 -3.63 20.02 12.33
N SER A 482 -4.63 20.30 13.17
CA SER A 482 -4.84 21.62 13.77
C SER A 482 -4.12 21.78 15.13
N ASP A 483 -3.45 20.74 15.63
CA ASP A 483 -2.67 20.78 16.88
C ASP A 483 -1.29 21.44 16.68
N ARG A 484 -1.02 22.51 17.42
CA ARG A 484 0.25 23.25 17.34
C ARG A 484 1.48 22.39 17.66
N ARG A 485 1.38 21.42 18.58
CA ARG A 485 2.48 20.51 18.94
C ARG A 485 2.88 19.66 17.76
N VAL A 486 1.90 19.06 17.09
CA VAL A 486 2.09 18.25 15.87
C VAL A 486 2.65 19.12 14.75
N GLN A 487 2.05 20.28 14.50
CA GLN A 487 2.50 21.19 13.45
C GLN A 487 3.96 21.61 13.64
N ASP A 488 4.34 22.02 14.84
CA ASP A 488 5.70 22.47 15.11
C ASP A 488 6.70 21.31 15.10
N GLY A 489 6.30 20.12 15.58
CA GLY A 489 7.10 18.90 15.48
C GLY A 489 7.35 18.49 14.03
N ALA A 490 6.29 18.45 13.21
CA ALA A 490 6.35 18.10 11.79
C ALA A 490 7.22 19.09 11.00
N ARG A 491 7.08 20.41 11.26
CA ARG A 491 7.94 21.44 10.66
C ARG A 491 9.41 21.25 11.02
N ARG A 492 9.71 20.91 12.28
CA ARG A 492 11.08 20.62 12.72
C ARG A 492 11.70 19.41 12.01
N LEU A 493 10.86 18.45 11.61
CA LEU A 493 11.24 17.25 10.84
C LEU A 493 11.25 17.50 9.32
N GLY A 494 10.93 18.71 8.85
CA GLY A 494 10.98 19.07 7.44
C GLY A 494 9.75 18.67 6.62
N ALA A 495 8.62 18.35 7.28
CA ALA A 495 7.35 18.11 6.61
C ALA A 495 6.60 19.43 6.34
N ASN A 496 5.80 19.46 5.27
CA ASN A 496 4.80 20.49 5.06
C ASN A 496 3.63 20.27 6.02
N VAL A 497 3.02 21.34 6.48
CA VAL A 497 1.93 21.26 7.46
C VAL A 497 0.70 21.95 6.91
N VAL A 498 -0.43 21.25 7.02
CA VAL A 498 -1.75 21.72 6.60
C VAL A 498 -2.69 21.61 7.80
N SER A 499 -3.51 22.63 8.03
CA SER A 499 -4.54 22.55 9.09
C SER A 499 -5.72 21.70 8.62
N SER A 500 -6.47 21.11 9.56
CA SER A 500 -7.66 20.34 9.24
C SER A 500 -8.69 21.16 8.46
N GLY A 501 -8.90 22.43 8.83
CA GLY A 501 -9.77 23.35 8.08
C GLY A 501 -9.35 23.61 6.63
N GLN A 502 -8.04 23.66 6.34
CA GLN A 502 -7.53 23.82 4.97
C GLN A 502 -7.76 22.58 4.11
N LEU A 503 -7.55 21.39 4.68
CA LEU A 503 -7.89 20.13 4.02
C LEU A 503 -9.39 20.06 3.72
N LEU A 504 -10.23 20.43 4.68
CA LEU A 504 -11.68 20.43 4.51
C LEU A 504 -12.14 21.44 3.46
N ALA A 505 -11.53 22.63 3.41
CA ALA A 505 -11.82 23.63 2.39
C ALA A 505 -11.53 23.10 0.97
N LEU A 506 -10.41 22.40 0.79
CA LEU A 506 -10.09 21.74 -0.48
C LEU A 506 -11.17 20.72 -0.87
N THR A 507 -11.57 19.86 0.06
CA THR A 507 -12.53 18.78 -0.23
C THR A 507 -13.96 19.27 -0.47
N ARG A 508 -14.33 20.45 0.05
CA ARG A 508 -15.66 21.06 -0.14
C ARG A 508 -15.79 21.88 -1.42
N ASN A 509 -14.69 22.40 -1.95
CA ASN A 509 -14.66 23.20 -3.18
C ASN A 509 -14.49 22.36 -4.47
N SER A 510 -14.37 21.04 -4.33
CA SER A 510 -14.10 20.10 -5.42
C SER A 510 -15.31 19.35 -5.92
#